data_AF-A0A0Q3UQA6-F1
#
_entry.id   AF-A0A0Q3UQA6-F1
#
_cell.length_a   1.000
_cell.length_b   1.000
_cell.length_c   1.000
_cell.angle_alpha   90.00
_cell.angle_beta   90.00
_cell.angle_gamma   90.00
#
_symmetry.space_group_name_H-M   'P 1'
#
loop_
_entity.id
_entity.type
_entity.pdbx_description
1 polymer ?
#
loop_
_entity_poly.entity_id
_entity_poly.type
_entity_poly.pdbx_seq_one_letter_code
_entity_poly.pdbx_strand_id
1 'polypeptide(L)'
;MIAVSIPAAEAQAAARGPDRAHTVFQVEVLCNGRRHTVAKRYSEFQALHKRIKKTCKVPDFPPRHVPNWMPKVLEQRRQGLELYIQGVLYHNEELPQDVLDFLKLRCCQQDPKASSSL
;
A
#
# COMPACT_ATOMS: atom_id res chain seq x y z
N MET A 1 -9.88 13.25 2.55
CA MET A 1 -10.10 11.81 2.80
C MET A 1 -9.15 11.02 1.90
N ILE A 2 -8.39 10.07 2.47
CA ILE A 2 -7.49 9.18 1.70
C ILE A 2 -8.20 7.83 1.57
N ALA A 3 -8.33 7.34 0.34
CA ALA A 3 -8.81 6.00 0.04
C ALA A 3 -7.71 5.20 -0.66
N VAL A 4 -7.67 3.90 -0.41
CA VAL A 4 -6.69 2.99 -1.02
C VAL A 4 -7.37 1.71 -1.47
N SER A 5 -6.90 1.18 -2.60
CA SER A 5 -7.30 -0.12 -3.15
C SER A 5 -6.07 -0.82 -3.71
N ILE A 6 -6.09 -2.14 -3.77
CA ILE A 6 -5.06 -2.95 -4.40
C ILE A 6 -5.74 -3.78 -5.48
N PRO A 7 -6.06 -3.25 -6.67
CA PRO A 7 -6.82 -4.00 -7.67
C PRO A 7 -6.10 -5.22 -8.22
N ALA A 8 -4.76 -5.23 -8.22
CA ALA A 8 -3.97 -6.27 -8.86
C ALA A 8 -2.70 -6.63 -8.09
N ALA A 9 -2.33 -7.91 -8.17
CA ALA A 9 -1.04 -8.43 -7.75
C ALA A 9 -0.36 -9.08 -8.96
N GLU A 10 0.71 -8.47 -9.44
CA GLU A 10 1.41 -8.88 -10.66
C GLU A 10 2.76 -9.51 -10.31
N ALA A 11 3.10 -10.61 -10.99
CA ALA A 11 4.46 -11.13 -10.95
C ALA A 11 5.32 -10.27 -11.87
N GLN A 12 6.07 -9.32 -11.32
CA GLN A 12 6.95 -8.50 -12.13
C GLN A 12 8.18 -9.33 -12.52
N ALA A 13 8.31 -9.61 -13.81
CA ALA A 13 9.51 -10.22 -14.37
C ALA A 13 10.69 -9.28 -14.09
N ALA A 14 11.71 -9.78 -13.37
CA ALA A 14 12.91 -9.01 -13.17
C ALA A 14 13.57 -8.77 -14.54
N ALA A 15 13.99 -7.53 -14.81
CA ALA A 15 14.77 -7.18 -16.01
C ALA A 15 16.10 -7.95 -16.16
N ARG A 16 16.43 -8.84 -15.21
CA ARG A 16 17.65 -9.66 -15.16
C ARG A 16 17.41 -11.17 -15.21
N GLY A 17 16.24 -11.61 -15.69
CA GLY A 17 15.97 -13.02 -16.02
C GLY A 17 14.85 -13.69 -15.20
N PRO A 18 14.37 -14.87 -15.65
CA PRO A 18 13.18 -15.54 -15.12
C PRO A 18 13.32 -16.05 -13.67
N ASP A 19 14.55 -16.16 -13.15
CA ASP A 19 14.85 -16.73 -11.83
C ASP A 19 14.54 -15.79 -10.64
N ARG A 20 14.19 -14.53 -10.89
CA ARG A 20 13.90 -13.52 -9.84
C ARG A 20 12.59 -12.78 -10.04
N ALA A 21 11.56 -13.45 -10.57
CA ALA A 21 10.22 -12.87 -10.59
C ALA A 21 9.77 -12.54 -9.14
N HIS A 22 9.49 -11.27 -8.87
CA HIS A 22 8.99 -10.84 -7.58
C HIS A 22 7.52 -10.45 -7.71
N THR A 23 6.70 -10.91 -6.79
CA THR A 23 5.29 -10.46 -6.69
C THR A 23 5.24 -9.02 -6.19
N VAL A 24 4.54 -8.18 -6.94
CA VAL A 24 4.32 -6.76 -6.63
C VAL A 24 2.82 -6.49 -6.60
N PHE A 25 2.38 -5.72 -5.61
CA PHE A 25 1.00 -5.32 -5.42
C PHE A 25 0.84 -3.87 -5.90
N GLN A 26 -0.11 -3.64 -6.81
CA GLN A 26 -0.43 -2.31 -7.31
C GLN A 26 -1.36 -1.65 -6.30
N VAL A 27 -0.87 -0.72 -5.50
CA VAL A 27 -1.67 0.04 -4.55
C VAL A 27 -2.13 1.33 -5.22
N GLU A 28 -3.40 1.40 -5.56
CA GLU A 28 -4.04 2.64 -5.95
C GLU A 28 -4.35 3.48 -4.72
N VAL A 29 -4.01 4.76 -4.80
CA VAL A 29 -4.21 5.74 -3.73
C VAL A 29 -5.00 6.90 -4.32
N LEU A 30 -6.13 7.21 -3.70
CA LEU A 30 -6.97 8.35 -4.00
C LEU A 30 -6.92 9.32 -2.83
N CYS A 31 -6.41 10.53 -3.06
CA CYS A 31 -6.33 11.56 -2.04
C CYS A 31 -6.68 12.91 -2.66
N ASN A 32 -7.69 13.59 -2.09
CA ASN A 32 -8.17 14.91 -2.53
C ASN A 32 -8.47 14.98 -4.04
N GLY A 33 -9.11 13.93 -4.59
CA GLY A 33 -9.43 13.86 -6.02
C GLY A 33 -8.26 13.47 -6.93
N ARG A 34 -7.03 13.41 -6.41
CA ARG A 34 -5.86 12.92 -7.15
C ARG A 34 -5.71 11.42 -6.93
N ARG A 35 -5.66 10.66 -8.03
CA ARG A 35 -5.38 9.22 -8.01
C ARG A 35 -4.00 8.93 -8.56
N HIS A 36 -3.25 8.08 -7.86
CA HIS A 36 -1.99 7.52 -8.35
C HIS A 36 -1.81 6.08 -7.89
N THR A 37 -0.92 5.35 -8.56
CA THR A 37 -0.65 3.95 -8.25
C THR A 37 0.80 3.80 -7.77
N VAL A 38 1.00 3.04 -6.69
CA VAL A 38 2.32 2.69 -6.18
C VAL A 38 2.49 1.18 -6.17
N ALA A 39 3.55 0.70 -6.80
CA ALA A 39 3.90 -0.71 -6.82
C ALA A 39 4.70 -1.05 -5.54
N LYS A 40 4.24 -2.03 -4.76
CA LYS A 40 4.84 -2.43 -3.47
C LYS A 40 4.98 -3.94 -3.33
N ARG A 41 6.12 -4.41 -2.84
CA ARG A 41 6.33 -5.83 -2.51
C ARG A 41 5.82 -6.16 -1.11
N TYR A 42 5.45 -7.43 -0.88
CA TYR A 42 5.02 -7.90 0.45
C TYR A 42 6.01 -7.55 1.57
N SER A 43 7.32 -7.68 1.31
CA SER A 43 8.36 -7.34 2.28
C SER A 43 8.35 -5.85 2.66
N GLU A 44 7.95 -4.96 1.75
CA GLU A 44 7.81 -3.54 2.03
C GLU A 44 6.63 -3.24 2.96
N PHE A 45 5.49 -3.91 2.76
CA PHE A 45 4.36 -3.83 3.70
C PHE A 45 4.75 -4.34 5.08
N GLN A 46 5.49 -5.46 5.14
CA GLN A 46 5.96 -6.02 6.40
C GLN A 46 6.95 -5.07 7.11
N ALA A 47 7.83 -4.41 6.35
CA ALA A 47 8.73 -3.40 6.89
C ALA A 47 7.97 -2.17 7.41
N LEU A 48 6.96 -1.68 6.67
CA LEU A 48 6.07 -0.61 7.13
C LEU A 48 5.41 -1.00 8.46
N HIS A 49 4.74 -2.16 8.50
CA HIS A 49 4.06 -2.66 9.70
C HIS A 49 4.99 -2.65 10.93
N LYS A 50 6.23 -3.16 10.78
CA LYS A 50 7.21 -3.15 11.88
C LYS A 50 7.56 -1.76 12.39
N ARG A 51 7.56 -0.74 11.53
CA ARG A 51 7.84 0.66 11.89
C ARG A 51 6.63 1.31 12.57
N ILE A 52 5.44 1.19 11.97
CA ILE A 52 4.25 1.91 12.44
C ILE A 52 3.52 1.23 13.60
N LYS A 53 3.71 -0.09 13.83
CA LYS A 53 3.06 -0.81 14.94
C LYS A 53 3.42 -0.29 16.33
N LYS A 54 4.53 0.44 16.44
CA LYS A 54 4.98 1.06 17.69
C LYS A 54 4.45 2.48 17.88
N THR A 55 4.02 3.11 16.80
CA THR A 55 3.69 4.54 16.75
C THR A 55 2.19 4.78 16.68
N CYS A 56 1.43 3.85 16.10
CA CYS A 56 0.02 4.00 15.79
C CYS A 56 -0.76 2.69 15.95
N LYS A 57 -2.09 2.78 15.94
CA LYS A 57 -2.97 1.60 15.94
C LYS A 57 -2.88 0.92 14.60
N VAL A 58 -2.38 -0.31 14.58
CA VAL A 58 -2.31 -1.12 13.36
C VAL A 58 -3.18 -2.37 13.51
N PRO A 59 -3.94 -2.75 12.49
CA PRO A 59 -4.63 -4.04 12.47
C PRO A 59 -3.63 -5.19 12.33
N ASP A 60 -4.11 -6.41 12.52
CA ASP A 60 -3.31 -7.62 12.32
C ASP A 60 -2.74 -7.68 10.90
N PHE A 61 -1.46 -8.05 10.80
CA PHE A 61 -0.77 -8.12 9.51
C PHE A 61 -1.06 -9.46 8.83
N PRO A 62 -1.42 -9.48 7.53
CA PRO A 62 -1.77 -10.71 6.85
C PRO A 62 -0.60 -11.72 6.84
N PRO A 63 -0.81 -12.96 7.31
CA PRO A 63 0.25 -13.95 7.41
C PRO A 63 0.78 -14.35 6.03
N ARG A 64 2.07 -14.71 6.00
CA ARG A 64 2.75 -15.13 4.76
C ARG A 64 2.21 -16.47 4.24
N HIS A 65 1.82 -17.37 5.14
CA HIS A 65 1.33 -18.71 4.81
C HIS A 65 -0.19 -18.75 4.97
N VAL A 66 -0.87 -19.14 3.90
CA VAL A 66 -2.29 -19.45 3.88
C VAL A 66 -2.40 -20.89 3.39
N PRO A 67 -3.38 -21.68 3.86
CA PRO A 67 -3.42 -23.11 3.57
C PRO A 67 -3.34 -23.42 2.07
N ASN A 68 -2.51 -24.42 1.73
CA ASN A 68 -2.08 -24.73 0.36
C ASN A 68 -3.19 -25.27 -0.57
N TRP A 69 -4.40 -25.50 -0.05
CA TRP A 69 -5.54 -26.03 -0.81
C TRP A 69 -6.28 -24.97 -1.64
N MET A 70 -5.92 -23.69 -1.50
CA MET A 70 -6.59 -22.59 -2.20
C MET A 70 -5.69 -22.04 -3.34
N PRO A 71 -6.08 -22.14 -4.62
CA PRO A 71 -5.36 -21.47 -5.73
C PRO A 71 -5.41 -19.93 -5.64
N LYS A 72 -6.07 -19.37 -4.61
CA LYS A 72 -6.22 -17.93 -4.34
C LYS A 72 -5.22 -17.39 -3.30
N VAL A 73 -4.12 -18.06 -2.98
CA VAL A 73 -3.14 -17.57 -1.98
C VAL A 73 -2.64 -16.15 -2.31
N LEU A 74 -2.40 -15.85 -3.58
CA LEU A 74 -1.96 -14.52 -4.01
C LEU A 74 -3.08 -13.47 -3.88
N GLU A 75 -4.29 -13.81 -4.32
CA GLU A 75 -5.47 -12.96 -4.26
C GLU A 75 -5.90 -12.68 -2.81
N GLN A 76 -5.84 -13.69 -1.95
CA GLN A 76 -6.12 -13.56 -0.53
C GLN A 76 -5.06 -12.69 0.15
N ARG A 77 -3.80 -12.83 -0.23
CA ARG A 77 -2.74 -11.92 0.24
C ARG A 77 -2.97 -10.49 -0.26
N ARG A 78 -3.40 -10.29 -1.51
CA ARG A 78 -3.78 -8.99 -2.06
C ARG A 78 -4.89 -8.35 -1.20
N GLN A 79 -5.98 -9.10 -0.98
CA GLN A 79 -7.11 -8.65 -0.17
C GLN A 79 -6.71 -8.35 1.28
N GLY A 80 -5.88 -9.21 1.89
CA GLY A 80 -5.40 -9.00 3.25
C GLY A 80 -4.50 -7.77 3.38
N LEU A 81 -3.65 -7.50 2.39
CA LEU A 81 -2.82 -6.29 2.35
C LEU A 81 -3.68 -5.03 2.14
N GLU A 82 -4.71 -5.11 1.31
CA GLU A 82 -5.66 -4.03 1.06
C GLU A 82 -6.41 -3.67 2.35
N LEU A 83 -7.01 -4.66 3.02
CA LEU A 83 -7.70 -4.47 4.29
C LEU A 83 -6.76 -3.96 5.38
N TYR A 84 -5.51 -4.45 5.42
CA TYR A 84 -4.51 -3.97 6.36
C TYR A 84 -4.25 -2.47 6.20
N ILE A 85 -3.95 -2.01 4.99
CA ILE A 85 -3.64 -0.59 4.76
C ILE A 85 -4.89 0.29 4.91
N GLN A 86 -6.06 -0.17 4.48
CA GLN A 86 -7.33 0.53 4.71
C GLN A 86 -7.62 0.65 6.22
N GLY A 87 -7.39 -0.40 7.00
CA GLY A 87 -7.56 -0.38 8.45
C GLY A 87 -6.58 0.57 9.14
N VAL A 88 -5.32 0.64 8.69
CA VAL A 88 -4.37 1.66 9.18
C VAL A 88 -4.90 3.06 8.90
N LEU A 89 -5.43 3.33 7.71
CA LEU A 89 -5.99 4.65 7.38
C LEU A 89 -7.27 4.98 8.16
N TYR A 90 -8.10 3.97 8.44
CA TYR A 90 -9.37 4.14 9.14
C TYR A 90 -9.19 4.37 10.65
N HIS A 91 -8.24 3.68 11.28
CA HIS A 91 -8.05 3.74 12.73
C HIS A 91 -7.16 4.90 13.21
N ASN A 92 -6.49 5.62 12.32
CA ASN A 92 -5.56 6.69 12.68
C ASN A 92 -5.99 7.99 12.01
N GLU A 93 -6.45 8.95 12.81
CA GLU A 93 -6.76 10.31 12.35
C GLU A 93 -5.49 11.02 11.84
N GLU A 94 -4.36 10.80 12.52
CA GLU A 94 -3.04 11.27 12.11
C GLU A 94 -2.18 10.11 11.62
N LEU A 95 -1.74 10.20 10.36
CA LEU A 95 -0.92 9.16 9.73
C LEU A 95 0.57 9.41 9.98
N PRO A 96 1.34 8.38 10.40
CA PRO A 96 2.78 8.47 10.46
C PRO A 96 3.40 8.85 9.11
N GLN A 97 4.51 9.58 9.15
CA GLN A 97 5.26 9.92 7.95
C GLN A 97 5.68 8.67 7.15
N ASP A 98 5.94 7.55 7.82
CA ASP A 98 6.18 6.25 7.19
C ASP A 98 5.04 5.79 6.28
N VAL A 99 3.77 6.00 6.68
CA VAL A 99 2.60 5.63 5.87
C VAL A 99 2.48 6.58 4.69
N LEU A 100 2.65 7.89 4.92
CA LEU A 100 2.60 8.90 3.87
C LEU A 100 3.67 8.67 2.80
N ASP A 101 4.89 8.32 3.23
CA ASP A 101 6.00 7.97 2.34
C ASP A 101 5.73 6.68 1.58
N PHE A 102 5.24 5.65 2.28
CA PHE A 102 4.90 4.38 1.67
C PHE A 102 3.85 4.53 0.56
N LEU A 103 2.83 5.36 0.79
CA LEU A 103 1.76 5.65 -0.18
C LEU A 103 2.14 6.76 -1.18
N LYS A 104 3.35 7.34 -1.09
CA LYS A 104 3.79 8.51 -1.89
C LYS A 104 2.81 9.69 -1.84
N LEU A 105 2.17 9.89 -0.69
CA LEU A 105 1.20 10.96 -0.46
C LEU A 105 1.84 12.34 -0.30
N ARG A 106 3.18 12.44 -0.26
CA ARG A 106 3.89 13.73 -0.25
C ARG A 106 3.53 14.62 -1.45
N CYS A 107 3.08 14.04 -2.58
CA CYS A 107 2.61 14.78 -3.75
C CYS A 107 1.19 15.36 -3.58
N CYS A 108 0.37 14.86 -2.65
CA CYS A 108 -0.98 15.36 -2.39
C CYS A 108 -0.99 16.57 -1.44
N GLN A 109 0.14 16.86 -0.79
CA GLN A 109 0.37 18.08 0.00
C GLN A 109 0.73 19.28 -0.89
N GLN A 110 1.04 19.05 -2.18
CA GLN A 110 1.23 20.11 -3.16
C GLN A 110 -0.09 20.41 -3.87
N ASP A 111 -1.00 21.07 -3.18
CA ASP A 111 -1.83 22.09 -3.83
C ASP A 111 -1.20 23.44 -3.51
N PRO A 112 -0.25 23.94 -4.32
CA PRO A 112 0.07 25.35 -4.29
C PRO A 112 -1.11 26.04 -4.94
N LYS A 113 -2.06 26.47 -4.12
CA LYS A 113 -2.73 27.77 -4.20
C LYS A 113 -2.73 28.28 -5.64
N ALA A 114 -3.67 27.80 -6.45
CA ALA A 114 -3.84 28.24 -7.83
C ALA A 114 -3.78 29.78 -7.84
N SER A 115 -2.73 30.27 -8.50
CA SER A 115 -2.34 31.66 -8.58
C SER A 115 -3.55 32.51 -9.00
N SER A 116 -4.11 33.27 -8.06
CA SER A 116 -4.90 34.46 -8.38
C SER A 116 -3.98 35.38 -9.17
N SER A 117 -4.09 35.31 -10.48
CA SER A 117 -3.46 36.26 -11.39
C SER A 117 -4.53 37.32 -11.65
N LEU A 118 -4.35 38.47 -11.01
CA LEU A 118 -5.00 39.73 -11.36
C LEU A 118 -4.65 40.14 -12.79
#